data_AF-A0AAX2JGE5-F1
#
_entry.id   AF-A0AAX2JGE5-F1
#
_cell.length_a   1.000
_cell.length_b   1.000
_cell.length_c   1.000
_cell.angle_alpha   90.00
_cell.angle_beta   90.00
_cell.angle_gamma   90.00
#
_symmetry.space_group_name_H-M   'P 1'
#
loop_
_entity.id
_entity.type
_entity.pdbx_description
1 polymer ?
#
loop_
_entity_poly.entity_id
_entity_poly.type
_entity_poly.pdbx_seq_one_letter_code
_entity_poly.pdbx_strand_id
1 'polypeptide(L)'
;MSDSGKTQRVMNVWQGREEHMMCIELKNGSKITLTKNHPVKTVSEVKKADEINEDDEILVAYGEKYKIASISCIEYNGRVYNLDISGNFMIAEGIAVGDFGIQNRR
;
A
#
# COMPACT_ATOMS: atom_id res chain seq x y z
N MET A 1 -9.59 -2.20 -7.68
CA MET A 1 -9.81 -3.67 -7.72
C MET A 1 -9.36 -4.26 -6.39
N SER A 2 -9.95 -5.34 -5.88
CA SER A 2 -9.43 -6.06 -4.71
C SER A 2 -8.10 -6.75 -5.01
N ASP A 3 -7.38 -7.14 -3.96
CA ASP A 3 -6.21 -8.02 -4.02
C ASP A 3 -6.48 -9.41 -4.63
N SER A 4 -7.75 -9.80 -4.71
CA SER A 4 -8.24 -11.02 -5.37
C SER A 4 -8.77 -10.80 -6.80
N GLY A 5 -8.56 -9.62 -7.38
CA GLY A 5 -8.97 -9.31 -8.76
C GLY A 5 -10.46 -8.97 -8.94
N LYS A 6 -11.22 -8.82 -7.84
CA LYS A 6 -12.66 -8.53 -7.89
C LYS A 6 -12.93 -7.03 -7.84
N THR A 7 -14.01 -6.60 -8.50
CA THR A 7 -14.50 -5.22 -8.38
C THR A 7 -14.98 -4.95 -6.96
N GLN A 8 -14.68 -3.76 -6.43
CA GLN A 8 -15.14 -3.31 -5.12
C GLN A 8 -15.81 -1.95 -5.24
N ARG A 9 -16.78 -1.69 -4.36
CA ARG A 9 -17.44 -0.39 -4.28
C ARG A 9 -16.62 0.52 -3.37
N VAL A 10 -16.30 1.72 -3.87
CA VAL A 10 -15.76 2.80 -3.04
C VAL A 10 -16.92 3.40 -2.24
N MET A 11 -16.79 3.41 -0.93
CA MET A 11 -17.77 3.93 0.01
C MET A 11 -17.49 5.39 0.33
N ASN A 12 -16.24 5.72 0.61
CA ASN A 12 -15.80 7.09 0.89
C ASN A 12 -14.40 7.33 0.30
N VAL A 13 -14.09 8.62 0.11
CA VAL A 13 -12.75 9.08 -0.26
C VAL A 13 -12.28 10.05 0.82
N TRP A 14 -11.17 9.71 1.44
CA TRP A 14 -10.50 10.52 2.46
C TRP A 14 -9.31 11.22 1.83
N GLN A 15 -9.03 12.44 2.30
CA GLN A 15 -7.86 13.19 1.88
C GLN A 15 -7.11 13.75 3.08
N GLY A 16 -5.80 13.89 2.92
CA GLY A 16 -4.90 14.48 3.90
C GLY A 16 -3.81 15.29 3.23
N ARG A 17 -2.90 15.83 4.03
CA ARG A 17 -1.65 16.43 3.57
C ARG A 17 -0.48 15.75 4.24
N GLU A 18 0.56 15.50 3.47
CA GLU A 18 1.78 14.85 3.94
C GLU A 18 2.99 15.62 3.41
N GLU A 19 3.95 15.85 4.30
CA GLU A 19 5.24 16.45 3.95
C GLU A 19 6.16 15.42 3.30
N HIS A 20 6.09 14.17 3.77
CA HIS A 20 6.95 13.07 3.35
C HIS A 20 6.15 11.81 3.06
N MET A 21 6.65 11.00 2.13
CA MET A 21 6.04 9.72 1.76
C MET A 21 7.08 8.61 1.76
N MET A 22 6.65 7.40 2.08
CA MET A 22 7.44 6.20 1.87
C MET A 22 7.33 5.77 0.42
N CYS A 23 8.44 5.38 -0.17
CA CYS A 23 8.54 4.88 -1.51
C CYS A 23 9.15 3.48 -1.48
N ILE A 24 8.38 2.49 -1.93
CA ILE A 24 8.79 1.08 -1.98
C ILE A 24 8.87 0.66 -3.44
N GLU A 25 10.02 0.16 -3.86
CA GLU A 25 10.25 -0.39 -5.18
C GLU A 25 10.55 -1.90 -5.05
N LEU A 26 9.95 -2.70 -5.92
CA LEU A 26 10.10 -4.16 -5.97
C LEU A 26 11.07 -4.57 -7.08
N LYS A 27 11.63 -5.78 -7.00
CA LYS A 27 12.62 -6.28 -7.99
C LYS A 27 12.07 -6.44 -9.42
N ASN A 28 10.76 -6.46 -9.60
CA ASN A 28 10.14 -6.43 -10.93
C ASN A 28 9.95 -5.01 -11.50
N GLY A 29 10.38 -3.97 -10.76
CA GLY A 29 10.23 -2.57 -11.14
C GLY A 29 8.89 -1.94 -10.72
N SER A 30 7.97 -2.69 -10.11
CA SER A 30 6.76 -2.10 -9.51
C SER A 30 7.15 -1.17 -8.37
N LYS A 31 6.44 -0.04 -8.25
CA LYS A 31 6.77 1.02 -7.31
C LYS A 31 5.51 1.65 -6.76
N ILE A 32 5.48 1.88 -5.46
CA ILE A 32 4.37 2.57 -4.79
C ILE A 32 4.87 3.64 -3.83
N THR A 33 4.12 4.74 -3.76
CA THR A 33 4.35 5.83 -2.82
C THR A 33 3.13 5.96 -1.91
N LEU A 34 3.35 5.89 -0.59
CA LEU A 34 2.31 5.78 0.43
C LEU A 34 2.73 6.44 1.74
N THR A 35 1.78 6.74 2.62
CA THR A 35 2.09 7.30 3.94
C THR A 35 2.77 6.23 4.80
N LYS A 36 3.60 6.66 5.76
CA LYS A 36 4.36 5.74 6.64
C LYS A 36 3.49 4.66 7.31
N ASN A 37 2.30 5.05 7.74
CA ASN A 37 1.37 4.19 8.47
C ASN A 37 0.44 3.40 7.56
N HIS A 38 0.58 3.52 6.23
CA HIS A 38 -0.35 2.87 5.31
C HIS A 38 -0.05 1.36 5.23
N PRO A 39 -1.08 0.51 5.38
CA PRO A 39 -0.93 -0.93 5.43
C PRO A 39 -0.57 -1.52 4.06
N VAL A 40 0.49 -2.32 4.03
CA VAL A 40 0.96 -3.10 2.87
C VAL A 40 0.82 -4.58 3.19
N LYS A 41 0.26 -5.34 2.25
CA LYS A 41 0.10 -6.78 2.39
C LYS A 41 1.38 -7.48 1.95
N THR A 42 2.14 -7.99 2.91
CA THR A 42 3.29 -8.86 2.65
C THR A 42 2.81 -10.31 2.49
N VAL A 43 3.73 -11.21 2.18
CA VAL A 43 3.44 -12.65 2.12
C VAL A 43 3.15 -13.24 3.50
N SER A 44 3.79 -12.72 4.56
CA SER A 44 3.66 -13.22 5.93
C SER A 44 2.53 -12.57 6.70
N GLU A 45 2.34 -11.26 6.55
CA GLU A 45 1.43 -10.46 7.37
C GLU A 45 1.07 -9.13 6.70
N VAL A 46 0.32 -8.29 7.41
CA VAL A 46 0.07 -6.90 6.99
C VAL A 46 0.96 -6.01 7.84
N LYS A 47 1.82 -5.22 7.20
CA LYS A 47 2.74 -4.30 7.86
C LYS A 47 2.46 -2.87 7.44
N LYS A 48 2.81 -1.89 8.27
CA LYS A 48 2.84 -0.49 7.83
C LYS A 48 4.02 -0.27 6.89
N ALA A 49 3.92 0.74 6.03
CA ALA A 49 4.97 1.07 5.07
C ALA A 49 6.34 1.33 5.72
N ASP A 50 6.37 1.89 6.93
CA ASP A 50 7.60 2.14 7.70
C ASP A 50 8.13 0.89 8.45
N GLU A 51 7.37 -0.19 8.49
CA GLU A 51 7.77 -1.48 9.08
C GLU A 51 8.29 -2.47 8.02
N ILE A 52 8.14 -2.15 6.72
CA ILE A 52 8.68 -2.94 5.62
C ILE A 52 10.21 -2.83 5.60
N ASN A 53 10.89 -3.96 5.38
CA ASN A 53 12.34 -4.04 5.24
C ASN A 53 12.75 -4.89 4.03
N GLU A 54 14.05 -4.94 3.74
CA GLU A 54 14.59 -5.60 2.53
C GLU A 54 14.38 -7.13 2.50
N ASP A 55 14.16 -7.76 3.65
CA ASP A 55 13.90 -9.20 3.75
C ASP A 55 12.43 -9.55 3.46
N ASP A 56 11.55 -8.54 3.40
CA ASP A 56 10.12 -8.75 3.12
C ASP A 56 9.87 -9.10 1.65
N GLU A 57 8.77 -9.82 1.44
CA GLU A 57 8.21 -10.12 0.12
C GLU A 57 6.78 -9.58 0.06
N ILE A 58 6.49 -8.82 -1.00
CA ILE A 58 5.21 -8.10 -1.15
C ILE A 58 4.29 -8.86 -2.09
N LEU A 59 3.02 -8.96 -1.71
CA LEU A 59 1.98 -9.53 -2.55
C LEU A 59 1.50 -8.47 -3.55
N VAL A 60 1.57 -8.81 -4.84
CA VAL A 60 1.06 -7.96 -5.92
C VAL A 60 -0.23 -8.53 -6.50
N ALA A 61 -0.80 -7.82 -7.48
CA ALA A 61 -2.01 -8.24 -8.18
C ALA A 61 -1.91 -9.69 -8.65
N TYR A 62 -3.03 -10.43 -8.51
CA TYR A 62 -3.15 -11.83 -8.94
C TYR A 62 -2.27 -12.83 -8.17
N GLY A 63 -1.75 -12.43 -7.01
CA GLY A 63 -1.05 -13.34 -6.08
C GLY A 63 0.41 -13.61 -6.42
N GLU A 64 0.97 -12.88 -7.39
CA GLU A 64 2.43 -12.88 -7.58
C GLU A 64 3.10 -12.20 -6.38
N LYS A 65 4.39 -12.48 -6.22
CA LYS A 65 5.19 -12.08 -5.07
C LYS A 65 6.53 -11.58 -5.54
N TYR A 66 6.98 -10.46 -4.99
CA TYR A 66 8.26 -9.88 -5.35
C TYR A 66 8.99 -9.36 -4.11
N LYS A 67 10.31 -9.56 -4.11
CA LYS A 67 11.20 -8.99 -3.10
C LYS A 67 11.35 -7.49 -3.27
N ILE A 68 11.70 -6.82 -2.18
CA ILE A 68 12.07 -5.41 -2.17
C ILE A 68 13.34 -5.17 -2.99
N ALA A 69 13.31 -4.14 -3.82
CA ALA A 69 14.48 -3.59 -4.51
C ALA A 69 15.07 -2.40 -3.75
N SER A 70 14.23 -1.49 -3.27
CA SER A 70 14.64 -0.34 -2.47
C SER A 70 13.49 0.20 -1.62
N ILE A 71 13.83 0.88 -0.53
CA ILE A 71 12.91 1.63 0.33
C ILE A 71 13.53 3.00 0.55
N SER A 72 12.73 4.06 0.38
CA SER A 72 13.18 5.43 0.59
C SER A 72 12.07 6.30 1.17
N CYS A 73 12.47 7.35 1.90
CA CYS A 73 11.57 8.43 2.30
C CYS A 73 11.81 9.61 1.35
N ILE A 74 10.75 10.13 0.76
CA ILE A 74 10.81 11.23 -0.21
C ILE A 74 10.05 12.45 0.31
N GLU A 75 10.57 13.64 0.01
CA GLU A 75 9.80 14.88 0.16
C GLU A 75 8.62 14.87 -0.81
N TYR A 76 7.46 15.32 -0.36
CA TYR A 76 6.22 15.31 -1.13
C TYR A 76 5.46 16.63 -1.03
N ASN A 77 5.21 17.13 0.19
CA ASN A 77 4.52 18.40 0.44
C ASN A 77 3.17 18.55 -0.29
N GLY A 78 2.40 17.46 -0.33
CA GLY A 78 1.24 17.32 -1.23
C GLY A 78 0.00 16.76 -0.56
N ARG A 79 -1.04 16.52 -1.37
CA ARG A 79 -2.27 15.87 -0.94
C ARG A 79 -2.16 14.37 -1.15
N VAL A 80 -2.60 13.62 -0.14
CA VAL A 80 -2.74 12.17 -0.22
C VAL A 80 -4.20 11.78 -0.12
N TYR A 81 -4.52 10.60 -0.64
CA TYR A 81 -5.88 10.09 -0.66
C TYR A 81 -5.89 8.66 -0.11
N ASN A 82 -6.98 8.31 0.57
CA ASN A 82 -7.28 6.93 0.91
C ASN A 82 -8.75 6.63 0.57
N LEU A 83 -9.02 5.38 0.20
CA LEU A 83 -10.33 4.90 -0.12
C LEU A 83 -10.84 4.04 1.05
N ASP A 84 -12.08 4.28 1.44
CA ASP A 84 -12.87 3.34 2.23
C ASP A 84 -13.66 2.51 1.21
N ILE A 85 -13.46 1.20 1.21
CA ILE A 85 -14.05 0.31 0.21
C ILE A 85 -14.92 -0.74 0.90
N SER A 86 -15.79 -1.41 0.15
CA SER A 86 -16.66 -2.47 0.69
C SER A 86 -15.93 -3.69 1.28
N GLY A 87 -14.60 -3.74 1.16
CA GLY A 87 -13.71 -4.76 1.70
C GLY A 87 -12.48 -4.10 2.31
N ASN A 88 -11.39 -4.86 2.50
CA ASN A 88 -10.25 -4.39 3.31
C ASN A 88 -8.97 -4.08 2.53
N PHE A 89 -8.83 -4.62 1.31
CA PHE A 89 -7.61 -4.52 0.53
C PHE A 89 -7.91 -4.16 -0.92
N MET A 90 -7.05 -3.35 -1.51
CA MET A 90 -7.11 -2.93 -2.90
C MET A 90 -5.74 -3.02 -3.56
N ILE A 91 -5.74 -3.09 -4.90
CA ILE A 91 -4.52 -2.95 -5.69
C ILE A 91 -4.31 -1.47 -6.02
N ALA A 92 -3.14 -0.94 -5.66
CA ALA A 92 -2.63 0.37 -6.04
C ALA A 92 -1.23 0.20 -6.64
N GLU A 93 -0.99 0.71 -7.84
CA GLU A 93 0.28 0.53 -8.57
C GLU A 93 0.76 -0.94 -8.66
N GLY A 94 -0.20 -1.87 -8.76
CA GLY A 94 0.07 -3.31 -8.80
C GLY A 94 0.31 -3.96 -7.42
N ILE A 95 0.40 -3.19 -6.34
CA ILE A 95 0.70 -3.69 -4.99
C ILE A 95 -0.58 -3.77 -4.15
N ALA A 96 -0.71 -4.84 -3.35
CA ALA A 96 -1.84 -4.99 -2.44
C ALA A 96 -1.66 -4.14 -1.17
N VAL A 97 -2.54 -3.17 -0.99
CA VAL A 97 -2.57 -2.26 0.16
C VAL A 97 -3.92 -2.29 0.86
N GLY A 98 -3.93 -1.97 2.15
CA GLY A 98 -5.16 -1.89 2.93
C GLY A 98 -5.92 -0.59 2.68
N ASP A 99 -7.22 -0.62 2.97
CA ASP A 99 -8.11 0.53 2.85
C ASP A 99 -8.00 1.47 4.09
N PHE A 100 -8.84 2.51 4.12
CA PHE A 100 -8.94 3.42 5.27
C PHE A 100 -9.32 2.70 6.57
N GLY A 101 -10.20 1.70 6.51
CA GLY A 101 -10.60 0.90 7.65
C GLY A 101 -9.40 0.18 8.28
N ILE A 102 -8.61 -0.55 7.49
CA ILE A 102 -7.42 -1.26 7.97
C ILE A 102 -6.36 -0.29 8.49
N GLN A 103 -6.10 0.81 7.79
CA GLN A 103 -5.08 1.79 8.21
C GLN A 103 -5.34 2.37 9.61
N ASN A 104 -6.61 2.47 10.02
CA ASN A 104 -7.02 3.09 11.29
C ASN A 104 -7.48 2.08 12.36
N ARG A 105 -7.32 0.77 12.13
CA ARG A 105 -7.54 -0.22 13.19
C ARG A 105 -6.45 -0.11 14.25
N ARG A 106 -6.86 -0.04 15.51
CA ARG A 106 -5.99 -0.04 16.69
C ARG A 106 -5.60 -1.45 17.08
#